data_AF-A0AAD7MFQ0-F1
#
_entry.id   AF-A0AAD7MFQ0-F1
#
_cell.length_a   1.000
_cell.length_b   1.000
_cell.length_c   1.000
_cell.angle_alpha   90.00
_cell.angle_beta   90.00
_cell.angle_gamma   90.00
#
_symmetry.space_group_name_H-M   'P 1'
#
loop_
_entity.id
_entity.type
_entity.pdbx_description
1 polymer ?
#
loop_
_entity_poly.entity_id
_entity_poly.type
_entity_poly.pdbx_seq_one_letter_code
_entity_poly.pdbx_strand_id
1 'polypeptide(L)'
;MSTLVLTLSAALRCSFKLTSFAPVGPPAMEYLLSLSGAASPTSNTLQFGHDSILQGPNAVRSQDYVYFIPFLTYNTTDPKLSPPMHRALQIAALDGLPFTTRRVALAAANGSLAHLKTLRSIVGRSTKTSVLPVVYTLLDPARIPTPADIDAFGEQSDIRDLGPVITGALLAWELFRQLGSDVDIPSAAGLDLWPRLWAWFQFLDTYRLSFDLPGLRARDDDKIQRVSELLSFTCICGQQAVDLSKRTPGFYAVVGRSWSFTLADADGPGLRVILAILTRSDFDPEMLEELSEGVGGSCGALASSVTRHIRHIVTEQPGDNRRLAVQLMDTPWKELQALVRWQSSAGSGSNLSSTCDNIKHLTSDQCDRMSKDLLKRCSACRSTDYCSEGCQRTDWKEGGHRESCSLDRRLSLKCGLTFWERLHMRAVLTADYVMHQSRILCQIARCLRAFPDAGYFLVFECTPTQVTTAAYSLTANDWGPHAAALGDGVPEWTDYVARAAHSDGRFTIHVLRRFGVGGEKYWVIPLRSTKPTIDTGLRRIAEDPTIGDDGLVDVVNALIATAKEDREFVESH
;
A
#
# COMPACT_ATOMS: atom_id res chain seq x y z
N MET A 1 -22.43 -16.00 9.52
CA MET A 1 -21.16 -16.05 10.26
C MET A 1 -20.50 -17.43 10.14
N SER A 2 -21.13 -18.52 10.60
CA SER A 2 -20.54 -19.87 10.55
C SER A 2 -20.29 -20.41 9.13
N THR A 3 -21.12 -20.03 8.15
CA THR A 3 -20.97 -20.45 6.75
C THR A 3 -19.79 -19.79 6.04
N LEU A 4 -19.46 -18.53 6.37
CA LEU A 4 -18.35 -17.77 5.74
C LEU A 4 -16.98 -18.25 6.26
N VAL A 5 -16.91 -18.61 7.55
CA VAL A 5 -15.72 -19.22 8.16
C VAL A 5 -15.43 -20.60 7.55
N LEU A 6 -16.46 -21.37 7.20
CA LEU A 6 -16.33 -22.65 6.51
C LEU A 6 -15.88 -22.48 5.05
N THR A 7 -16.38 -21.47 4.32
CA THR A 7 -15.95 -21.20 2.93
C THR A 7 -14.49 -20.74 2.85
N LEU A 8 -14.04 -19.87 3.76
CA LEU A 8 -12.63 -19.45 3.84
C LEU A 8 -11.70 -20.58 4.29
N SER A 9 -12.15 -21.45 5.21
CA SER A 9 -11.36 -22.63 5.65
C SER A 9 -11.30 -23.73 4.57
N ALA A 10 -12.32 -23.86 3.71
CA ALA A 10 -12.33 -24.80 2.59
C ALA A 10 -11.44 -24.34 1.43
N ALA A 11 -11.46 -23.04 1.09
CA ALA A 11 -10.59 -22.45 0.08
C ALA A 11 -9.09 -22.59 0.45
N LEU A 12 -8.76 -22.45 1.74
CA LEU A 12 -7.39 -22.61 2.25
C LEU A 12 -6.91 -24.07 2.29
N ARG A 13 -7.82 -25.06 2.40
CA ARG A 13 -7.45 -26.49 2.39
C ARG A 13 -7.19 -27.05 0.99
N CYS A 14 -7.80 -26.50 -0.05
CA CYS A 14 -7.55 -26.92 -1.43
C CYS A 14 -6.14 -26.54 -1.91
N SER A 15 -5.55 -25.46 -1.39
CA SER A 15 -4.21 -25.02 -1.78
C SER A 15 -3.04 -25.81 -1.14
N PHE A 16 -3.31 -26.67 -0.14
CA PHE A 16 -2.25 -27.37 0.62
C PHE A 16 -2.08 -28.86 0.31
N LYS A 17 -2.84 -29.43 -0.64
CA LYS A 17 -2.74 -30.85 -1.03
C LYS A 17 -2.00 -31.06 -2.36
N LEU A 18 -0.79 -30.56 -2.50
CA LEU A 18 0.15 -31.03 -3.53
C LEU A 18 1.58 -30.87 -3.01
N THR A 19 2.02 -31.80 -2.17
CA THR A 19 3.44 -32.19 -2.00
C THR A 19 3.50 -33.40 -1.05
N SER A 20 3.19 -34.59 -1.55
CA SER A 20 3.67 -35.83 -0.93
C SER A 20 4.98 -36.21 -1.61
N PHE A 21 6.07 -36.18 -0.83
CA PHE A 21 7.39 -36.66 -1.21
C PHE A 21 7.38 -38.18 -1.43
N ALA A 22 8.03 -38.63 -2.52
CA ALA A 22 8.59 -39.97 -2.66
C ALA A 22 10.03 -39.83 -3.23
N PRO A 23 10.96 -40.75 -2.87
CA PRO A 23 12.39 -40.46 -2.83
C PRO A 23 13.11 -40.62 -4.17
N VAL A 24 14.19 -39.85 -4.31
CA VAL A 24 15.13 -39.76 -5.44
C VAL A 24 15.94 -41.06 -5.59
N GLY A 25 15.99 -41.60 -6.81
CA GLY A 25 17.04 -42.52 -7.28
C GLY A 25 17.91 -41.84 -8.38
N PRO A 26 19.19 -42.22 -8.56
CA PRO A 26 20.17 -41.46 -9.33
C PRO A 26 20.10 -41.73 -10.85
N PRO A 27 20.69 -40.87 -11.70
CA PRO A 27 20.44 -40.84 -13.14
C PRO A 27 21.34 -41.80 -13.93
N ALA A 28 20.80 -42.34 -15.02
CA ALA A 28 21.57 -43.02 -16.06
C ALA A 28 21.59 -42.15 -17.33
N MET A 29 22.79 -42.08 -17.93
CA MET A 29 23.13 -41.42 -19.17
C MET A 29 22.59 -42.13 -20.43
N GLU A 30 22.61 -41.38 -21.53
CA GLU A 30 22.89 -41.78 -22.93
C GLU A 30 21.76 -41.72 -23.98
N TYR A 31 22.00 -40.79 -24.94
CA TYR A 31 21.96 -40.93 -26.41
C TYR A 31 20.63 -41.13 -27.17
N LEU A 32 20.25 -40.14 -28.02
CA LEU A 32 20.50 -40.15 -29.48
C LEU A 32 19.86 -38.96 -30.22
N LEU A 33 20.74 -38.23 -30.94
CA LEU A 33 20.67 -37.71 -32.31
C LEU A 33 19.40 -37.04 -32.91
N SER A 34 19.68 -35.84 -33.44
CA SER A 34 19.43 -35.40 -34.81
C SER A 34 17.99 -35.03 -35.23
N LEU A 35 17.78 -33.75 -35.53
CA LEU A 35 17.64 -33.29 -36.92
C LEU A 35 17.83 -31.77 -37.04
N SER A 36 18.69 -31.41 -37.97
CA SER A 36 19.09 -30.08 -38.42
C SER A 36 18.05 -29.41 -39.32
N GLY A 37 17.91 -28.09 -39.22
CA GLY A 37 17.25 -27.26 -40.24
C GLY A 37 17.66 -25.80 -40.08
N ALA A 38 18.59 -25.35 -40.93
CA ALA A 38 19.14 -24.01 -40.95
C ALA A 38 18.27 -23.03 -41.75
N ALA A 39 18.16 -21.78 -41.29
CA ALA A 39 17.98 -20.60 -42.15
C ALA A 39 18.44 -19.32 -41.41
N SER A 40 19.27 -18.54 -42.09
CA SER A 40 19.99 -17.33 -41.67
C SER A 40 19.09 -16.08 -41.64
N PRO A 41 19.52 -14.96 -41.01
CA PRO A 41 18.68 -13.82 -40.68
C PRO A 41 18.77 -12.68 -41.70
N THR A 42 17.68 -11.94 -41.89
CA THR A 42 17.70 -10.63 -42.53
C THR A 42 17.36 -9.55 -41.50
N SER A 43 18.38 -8.77 -41.15
CA SER A 43 18.31 -7.52 -40.41
C SER A 43 17.76 -6.40 -41.30
N ASN A 44 16.70 -5.73 -40.86
CA ASN A 44 16.31 -4.42 -41.38
C ASN A 44 16.36 -3.40 -40.23
N THR A 45 17.45 -2.64 -40.20
CA THR A 45 17.65 -1.48 -39.33
C THR A 45 17.10 -0.26 -40.07
N LEU A 46 15.97 0.27 -39.61
CA LEU A 46 15.43 1.55 -40.07
C LEU A 46 16.04 2.67 -39.24
N GLN A 47 16.88 3.50 -39.88
CA GLN A 47 17.33 4.80 -39.37
C GLN A 47 16.18 5.80 -39.45
N PHE A 48 15.87 6.48 -38.35
CA PHE A 48 15.12 7.73 -38.37
C PHE A 48 16.05 8.87 -37.96
N GLY A 49 16.05 9.91 -38.79
CA GLY A 49 16.88 11.09 -38.65
C GLY A 49 16.49 11.95 -37.46
N HIS A 50 17.52 12.47 -36.79
CA HIS A 50 17.43 13.58 -35.86
C HIS A 50 17.35 14.88 -36.65
N ASP A 51 16.28 15.65 -36.46
CA ASP A 51 16.29 17.09 -36.71
C ASP A 51 15.96 17.86 -35.44
N SER A 52 16.74 18.91 -35.24
CA SER A 52 16.81 19.77 -34.06
C SER A 52 16.00 21.05 -34.29
N ILE A 53 15.20 21.47 -33.31
CA ILE A 53 14.79 22.89 -33.19
C ILE A 53 14.92 23.33 -31.73
N LEU A 54 15.64 24.43 -31.55
CA LEU A 54 15.98 25.12 -30.31
C LEU A 54 14.90 26.15 -29.88
N GLN A 55 14.65 26.18 -28.56
CA GLN A 55 14.47 27.34 -27.66
C GLN A 55 13.26 28.30 -27.75
N GLY A 56 12.63 28.53 -26.57
CA GLY A 56 11.94 29.78 -26.19
C GLY A 56 10.92 29.63 -25.03
N PRO A 57 10.86 30.52 -24.00
CA PRO A 57 10.46 30.14 -22.63
C PRO A 57 9.11 30.69 -22.11
N ASN A 58 8.68 30.11 -20.97
CA ASN A 58 7.76 30.64 -19.93
C ASN A 58 6.26 30.86 -20.26
N ALA A 59 5.42 29.93 -19.78
CA ALA A 59 4.21 30.23 -19.01
C ALA A 59 3.70 28.96 -18.31
N VAL A 60 3.91 28.86 -16.99
CA VAL A 60 3.27 27.85 -16.15
C VAL A 60 1.82 28.27 -15.92
N ARG A 61 0.86 27.58 -16.54
CA ARG A 61 -0.54 27.55 -16.11
C ARG A 61 -0.86 26.14 -15.67
N SER A 62 -1.43 25.99 -14.47
CA SER A 62 -2.01 24.74 -14.00
C SER A 62 -3.16 24.37 -14.93
N GLN A 63 -2.94 23.39 -15.79
CA GLN A 63 -4.02 22.70 -16.48
C GLN A 63 -4.23 21.36 -15.75
N ASP A 64 -5.48 21.14 -15.35
CA ASP A 64 -5.97 19.87 -14.85
C ASP A 64 -5.67 18.78 -15.88
N TYR A 65 -4.75 17.87 -15.55
CA TYR A 65 -4.54 16.65 -16.31
C TYR A 65 -5.74 15.74 -16.10
N VAL A 66 -6.78 15.93 -16.91
CA VAL A 66 -7.77 14.87 -17.15
C VAL A 66 -7.02 13.81 -17.97
N TYR A 67 -6.54 12.76 -17.32
CA TYR A 67 -5.98 11.59 -17.99
C TYR A 67 -7.09 10.94 -18.82
N PHE A 68 -7.15 11.31 -20.10
CA PHE A 68 -7.93 10.57 -21.09
C PHE A 68 -7.14 9.30 -21.38
N ILE A 69 -7.41 8.22 -20.64
CA ILE A 69 -6.93 6.90 -21.02
C ILE A 69 -7.64 6.57 -22.34
N PRO A 70 -6.95 6.51 -23.49
CA PRO A 70 -7.61 6.07 -24.71
C PRO A 70 -8.16 4.69 -24.42
N PHE A 71 -9.45 4.49 -24.68
CA PHE A 71 -10.07 3.17 -24.56
C PHE A 71 -9.15 2.17 -25.24
N LEU A 72 -8.51 1.31 -24.46
CA LEU A 72 -7.98 0.05 -24.95
C LEU A 72 -9.21 -0.75 -25.33
N THR A 73 -9.74 -0.41 -26.50
CA THR A 73 -10.54 -1.32 -27.27
C THR A 73 -9.71 -2.58 -27.33
N TYR A 74 -10.23 -3.68 -26.79
CA TYR A 74 -9.86 -5.01 -27.26
C TYR A 74 -10.30 -5.09 -28.73
N ASN A 75 -9.75 -4.22 -29.59
CA ASN A 75 -9.98 -4.16 -31.01
C ASN A 75 -9.07 -5.22 -31.59
N THR A 76 -9.50 -6.48 -31.50
CA THR A 76 -9.21 -7.39 -32.59
C THR A 76 -9.94 -6.81 -33.80
N THR A 77 -9.25 -6.01 -34.61
CA THR A 77 -9.80 -5.37 -35.82
C THR A 77 -10.29 -6.37 -36.86
N ASP A 78 -10.04 -7.66 -36.66
CA ASP A 78 -10.72 -8.74 -37.36
C ASP A 78 -11.93 -9.25 -36.55
N PRO A 79 -13.17 -8.89 -36.93
CA PRO A 79 -14.39 -9.42 -36.30
C PRO A 79 -14.52 -10.94 -36.44
N LYS A 80 -13.67 -11.61 -37.24
CA LYS A 80 -13.61 -13.09 -37.31
C LYS A 80 -12.75 -13.72 -36.22
N LEU A 81 -11.95 -12.93 -35.50
CA LEU A 81 -11.04 -13.44 -34.46
C LEU A 81 -11.55 -13.19 -33.03
N SER A 82 -12.61 -12.41 -32.85
CA SER A 82 -13.24 -12.29 -31.54
C SER A 82 -13.88 -13.64 -31.15
N PRO A 83 -13.54 -14.21 -29.99
CA PRO A 83 -14.22 -15.41 -29.52
C PRO A 83 -15.73 -15.16 -29.45
N PRO A 84 -16.57 -16.13 -29.82
CA PRO A 84 -18.01 -15.96 -29.81
C PRO A 84 -18.49 -15.67 -28.38
N MET A 85 -19.32 -14.63 -28.23
CA MET A 85 -19.95 -14.26 -26.97
C MET A 85 -20.61 -15.46 -26.30
N HIS A 86 -20.31 -15.66 -25.02
CA HIS A 86 -20.81 -16.76 -24.23
C HIS A 86 -22.35 -16.84 -24.27
N ARG A 87 -22.88 -18.05 -24.47
CA ARG A 87 -24.33 -18.30 -24.66
C ARG A 87 -25.23 -17.69 -23.58
N ALA A 88 -24.76 -17.63 -22.33
CA ALA A 88 -25.52 -17.07 -21.21
C ALA A 88 -25.74 -15.55 -21.30
N LEU A 89 -24.95 -14.86 -22.12
CA LEU A 89 -25.05 -13.41 -22.35
C LEU A 89 -25.85 -13.07 -23.61
N GLN A 90 -26.16 -14.07 -24.44
CA GLN A 90 -26.94 -13.89 -25.65
C GLN A 90 -28.40 -13.63 -25.31
N ILE A 91 -29.07 -12.73 -26.04
CA ILE A 91 -30.51 -12.44 -25.86
C ILE A 91 -31.37 -13.71 -25.92
N ALA A 92 -30.99 -14.71 -26.70
CA ALA A 92 -31.67 -16.00 -26.76
C ALA A 92 -31.70 -16.75 -25.42
N ALA A 93 -30.79 -16.48 -24.48
CA ALA A 93 -30.84 -17.07 -23.14
C ALA A 93 -32.06 -16.59 -22.31
N LEU A 94 -32.70 -15.48 -22.71
CA LEU A 94 -33.97 -15.03 -22.15
C LEU A 94 -35.12 -16.00 -22.46
N ASP A 95 -34.98 -16.87 -23.47
CA ASP A 95 -36.01 -17.84 -23.87
C ASP A 95 -36.23 -18.92 -22.81
N GLY A 96 -35.28 -19.12 -21.90
CA GLY A 96 -35.42 -19.99 -20.75
C GLY A 96 -36.25 -19.41 -19.60
N LEU A 97 -36.67 -18.14 -19.67
CA LEU A 97 -37.49 -17.50 -18.64
C LEU A 97 -38.99 -17.80 -18.86
N PRO A 98 -39.81 -17.84 -17.78
CA PRO A 98 -41.26 -17.86 -17.90
C PRO A 98 -41.76 -16.72 -18.81
N PHE A 99 -42.81 -16.95 -19.60
CA PHE A 99 -43.28 -16.00 -20.61
C PHE A 99 -43.46 -14.56 -20.11
N THR A 100 -44.06 -14.39 -18.93
CA THR A 100 -44.27 -13.07 -18.31
C THR A 100 -42.94 -12.40 -17.94
N THR A 101 -42.00 -13.15 -17.35
CA THR A 101 -40.65 -12.68 -17.02
C THR A 101 -39.82 -12.39 -18.26
N ARG A 102 -39.89 -13.23 -19.30
CA ARG A 102 -39.21 -13.02 -20.59
C ARG A 102 -39.63 -11.71 -21.23
N ARG A 103 -40.94 -11.42 -21.27
CA ARG A 103 -41.46 -10.15 -21.81
C ARG A 103 -40.92 -8.94 -21.05
N VAL A 104 -40.88 -9.02 -19.72
CA VAL A 104 -40.32 -7.96 -18.86
C VAL A 104 -38.81 -7.82 -19.11
N ALA A 105 -38.07 -8.92 -19.22
CA ALA A 105 -36.64 -8.92 -19.45
C ALA A 105 -36.25 -8.37 -20.82
N LEU A 106 -36.98 -8.72 -21.88
CA LEU A 106 -36.78 -8.15 -23.22
C LEU A 106 -37.04 -6.65 -23.24
N ALA A 107 -38.12 -6.19 -22.60
CA ALA A 107 -38.40 -4.75 -22.48
C ALA A 107 -37.31 -4.02 -21.68
N ALA A 108 -36.80 -4.64 -20.61
CA ALA A 108 -35.69 -4.10 -19.83
C ALA A 108 -34.39 -4.03 -20.66
N ALA A 109 -34.04 -5.07 -21.41
CA ALA A 109 -32.86 -5.08 -22.30
C ALA A 109 -32.94 -3.98 -23.38
N ASN A 110 -34.15 -3.66 -23.84
CA ASN A 110 -34.42 -2.54 -24.75
C ASN A 110 -34.43 -1.15 -24.07
N GLY A 111 -34.04 -1.05 -22.78
CA GLY A 111 -33.87 0.21 -22.07
C GLY A 111 -35.07 0.67 -21.24
N SER A 112 -36.14 -0.13 -21.12
CA SER A 112 -37.29 0.27 -20.31
C SER A 112 -37.00 0.20 -18.80
N LEU A 113 -36.79 1.35 -18.16
CA LEU A 113 -36.49 1.46 -16.72
C LEU A 113 -37.59 0.88 -15.83
N ALA A 114 -38.85 1.08 -16.20
CA ALA A 114 -39.98 0.53 -15.46
C ALA A 114 -39.92 -1.01 -15.44
N HIS A 115 -39.66 -1.63 -16.59
CA HIS A 115 -39.51 -3.07 -16.69
C HIS A 115 -38.24 -3.57 -16.02
N LEU A 116 -37.15 -2.80 -16.01
CA LEU A 116 -35.93 -3.16 -15.29
C LEU A 116 -36.15 -3.16 -13.77
N LYS A 117 -36.87 -2.17 -13.23
CA LYS A 117 -37.30 -2.13 -11.83
C LYS A 117 -38.20 -3.33 -11.48
N THR A 118 -39.16 -3.65 -12.34
CA THR A 118 -40.01 -4.84 -12.20
C THR A 118 -39.18 -6.12 -12.29
N LEU A 119 -38.23 -6.21 -13.22
CA LEU A 119 -37.35 -7.37 -13.37
C LEU A 119 -36.58 -7.62 -12.06
N ARG A 120 -36.03 -6.56 -11.47
CA ARG A 120 -35.32 -6.63 -10.19
C ARG A 120 -36.20 -7.16 -9.05
N SER A 121 -37.50 -6.84 -9.02
CA SER A 121 -38.38 -7.35 -7.96
C SER A 121 -38.84 -8.80 -8.18
N ILE A 122 -38.84 -9.29 -9.42
CA ILE A 122 -39.30 -10.66 -9.76
C ILE A 122 -38.17 -11.69 -9.87
N VAL A 123 -36.91 -11.26 -10.02
CA VAL A 123 -35.77 -12.19 -10.12
C VAL A 123 -35.46 -12.79 -8.74
N GLY A 124 -36.00 -13.98 -8.49
CA GLY A 124 -35.67 -14.82 -7.34
C GLY A 124 -34.41 -15.67 -7.56
N ARG A 125 -34.09 -16.56 -6.61
CA ARG A 125 -32.88 -17.40 -6.63
C ARG A 125 -32.75 -18.36 -7.82
N SER A 126 -33.83 -18.81 -8.43
CA SER A 126 -33.82 -19.88 -9.45
C SER A 126 -33.69 -19.42 -10.90
N THR A 127 -33.78 -18.11 -11.20
CA THR A 127 -33.85 -17.58 -12.59
C THR A 127 -32.64 -16.72 -12.98
N LYS A 128 -31.58 -16.75 -12.17
CA LYS A 128 -30.59 -15.66 -12.14
C LYS A 128 -29.59 -15.64 -13.31
N THR A 129 -29.14 -16.78 -13.86
CA THR A 129 -28.22 -16.75 -15.02
C THR A 129 -28.93 -16.35 -16.31
N SER A 130 -30.20 -16.69 -16.46
CA SER A 130 -30.99 -16.38 -17.66
C SER A 130 -31.23 -14.89 -17.86
N VAL A 131 -31.09 -14.03 -16.83
CA VAL A 131 -31.25 -12.58 -16.96
C VAL A 131 -29.95 -11.83 -17.26
N LEU A 132 -28.80 -12.51 -17.29
CA LEU A 132 -27.51 -11.91 -17.67
C LEU A 132 -27.50 -11.16 -19.01
N PRO A 133 -28.28 -11.55 -20.05
CA PRO A 133 -28.34 -10.79 -21.29
C PRO A 133 -28.85 -9.36 -21.08
N VAL A 134 -29.77 -9.15 -20.13
CA VAL A 134 -30.27 -7.80 -19.80
C VAL A 134 -29.13 -6.92 -19.27
N VAL A 135 -28.33 -7.45 -18.35
CA VAL A 135 -27.16 -6.76 -17.79
C VAL A 135 -26.15 -6.46 -18.91
N TYR A 136 -25.83 -7.46 -19.72
CA TYR A 136 -24.84 -7.35 -20.79
C TYR A 136 -25.23 -6.29 -21.84
N THR A 137 -26.51 -6.23 -22.23
CA THR A 137 -27.02 -5.24 -23.20
C THR A 137 -27.08 -3.84 -22.62
N LEU A 138 -27.50 -3.68 -21.36
CA LEU A 138 -27.63 -2.36 -20.74
C LEU A 138 -26.28 -1.73 -20.40
N LEU A 139 -25.26 -2.55 -20.14
CA LEU A 139 -23.89 -2.11 -19.88
C LEU A 139 -23.03 -2.02 -21.14
N ASP A 140 -23.63 -1.90 -22.33
CA ASP A 140 -22.86 -1.69 -23.54
C ASP A 140 -22.02 -0.40 -23.45
N PRO A 141 -20.69 -0.44 -23.68
CA PRO A 141 -19.85 0.75 -23.67
C PRO A 141 -20.30 1.82 -24.68
N ALA A 142 -20.96 1.43 -25.78
CA ALA A 142 -21.52 2.37 -26.75
C ALA A 142 -22.67 3.23 -26.18
N ARG A 143 -23.20 2.88 -25.01
CA ARG A 143 -24.22 3.66 -24.28
C ARG A 143 -23.62 4.63 -23.26
N ILE A 144 -22.31 4.61 -23.05
CA ILE A 144 -21.65 5.54 -22.12
C ILE A 144 -21.73 6.95 -22.72
N PRO A 145 -22.27 7.95 -21.98
CA PRO A 145 -22.27 9.33 -22.44
C PRO A 145 -20.86 9.81 -22.76
N THR A 146 -20.70 10.50 -23.89
CA THR A 146 -19.42 11.10 -24.27
C THR A 146 -19.16 12.35 -23.41
N PRO A 147 -17.90 12.83 -23.34
CA PRO A 147 -17.61 14.12 -22.69
C PRO A 147 -18.43 15.26 -23.29
N ALA A 148 -18.64 15.26 -24.61
CA ALA A 148 -19.47 16.26 -25.28
C ALA A 148 -20.94 16.18 -24.87
N ASP A 149 -21.46 14.96 -24.64
CA ASP A 149 -22.77 14.79 -24.04
C ASP A 149 -22.76 15.47 -22.67
N ILE A 150 -21.84 15.09 -21.78
CA ILE A 150 -21.72 15.64 -20.40
C ILE A 150 -21.61 17.18 -20.38
N ASP A 151 -20.77 17.75 -21.26
CA ASP A 151 -20.55 19.20 -21.36
C ASP A 151 -21.79 19.92 -21.90
N ALA A 152 -22.54 19.30 -22.82
CA ALA A 152 -23.81 19.83 -23.29
C ALA A 152 -24.90 19.86 -22.19
N PHE A 153 -24.69 19.16 -21.07
CA PHE A 153 -25.53 19.28 -19.87
C PHE A 153 -25.19 20.48 -18.97
N GLY A 154 -24.21 21.31 -19.33
CA GLY A 154 -23.91 22.57 -18.63
C GLY A 154 -25.13 23.49 -18.45
N GLU A 155 -25.03 24.40 -17.46
CA GLU A 155 -25.97 25.35 -16.80
C GLU A 155 -27.49 25.41 -17.12
N GLN A 156 -27.99 24.96 -18.27
CA GLN A 156 -29.39 25.14 -18.71
C GLN A 156 -30.13 23.84 -19.07
N SER A 157 -29.45 22.69 -19.16
CA SER A 157 -30.07 21.42 -19.55
C SER A 157 -30.48 20.59 -18.33
N ASP A 158 -31.69 20.01 -18.33
CA ASP A 158 -32.17 19.14 -17.25
C ASP A 158 -31.44 17.80 -17.31
N ILE A 159 -30.67 17.48 -16.26
CA ILE A 159 -29.92 16.22 -16.12
C ILE A 159 -30.79 14.95 -16.28
N ARG A 160 -32.12 15.12 -16.26
CA ARG A 160 -33.14 14.12 -16.60
C ARG A 160 -33.01 13.52 -17.99
N ASP A 161 -32.25 14.10 -18.93
CA ASP A 161 -32.08 13.52 -20.27
C ASP A 161 -30.97 12.46 -20.35
N LEU A 162 -29.85 12.59 -19.61
CA LEU A 162 -28.92 11.47 -19.37
C LEU A 162 -29.42 10.51 -18.30
N GLY A 163 -30.29 11.01 -17.43
CA GLY A 163 -30.87 10.29 -16.31
C GLY A 163 -31.25 8.86 -16.68
N PRO A 164 -32.00 8.61 -17.78
CA PRO A 164 -32.41 7.28 -18.16
C PRO A 164 -31.27 6.31 -18.49
N VAL A 165 -30.25 6.76 -19.21
CA VAL A 165 -29.14 5.89 -19.62
C VAL A 165 -28.29 5.51 -18.40
N ILE A 166 -27.89 6.51 -17.61
CA ILE A 166 -27.11 6.29 -16.38
C ILE A 166 -27.94 5.48 -15.37
N THR A 167 -29.22 5.81 -15.18
CA THR A 167 -30.12 5.04 -14.30
C THR A 167 -30.28 3.60 -14.80
N GLY A 168 -30.36 3.40 -16.11
CA GLY A 168 -30.41 2.07 -16.71
C GLY A 168 -29.16 1.25 -16.39
N ALA A 169 -27.98 1.83 -16.56
CA ALA A 169 -26.70 1.19 -16.22
C ALA A 169 -26.61 0.87 -14.72
N LEU A 170 -26.97 1.81 -13.84
CA LEU A 170 -26.96 1.60 -12.38
C LEU A 170 -27.97 0.55 -11.93
N LEU A 171 -29.16 0.50 -12.53
CA LEU A 171 -30.15 -0.54 -12.24
C LEU A 171 -29.72 -1.91 -12.78
N ALA A 172 -29.03 -1.95 -13.93
CA ALA A 172 -28.44 -3.17 -14.46
C ALA A 172 -27.32 -3.70 -13.55
N TRP A 173 -26.53 -2.79 -12.98
CA TRP A 173 -25.51 -3.09 -11.98
C TRP A 173 -26.11 -3.70 -10.71
N GLU A 174 -27.14 -3.06 -10.17
CA GLU A 174 -27.84 -3.53 -8.99
C GLU A 174 -28.51 -4.90 -9.23
N LEU A 175 -29.09 -5.09 -10.43
CA LEU A 175 -29.58 -6.40 -10.85
C LEU A 175 -28.45 -7.43 -10.84
N PHE A 176 -27.30 -7.11 -11.46
CA PHE A 176 -26.13 -7.99 -11.49
C PHE A 176 -25.63 -8.36 -10.09
N ARG A 177 -25.58 -7.40 -9.17
CA ARG A 177 -25.19 -7.62 -7.76
C ARG A 177 -26.10 -8.66 -7.08
N GLN A 178 -27.40 -8.58 -7.31
CA GLN A 178 -28.36 -9.55 -6.79
C GLN A 178 -28.16 -10.96 -7.35
N LEU A 179 -27.54 -11.09 -8.53
CA LEU A 179 -27.16 -12.39 -9.09
C LEU A 179 -25.96 -12.96 -8.34
N GLY A 180 -24.90 -12.17 -8.16
CA GLY A 180 -23.61 -12.64 -7.66
C GLY A 180 -23.60 -13.22 -6.25
N SER A 181 -24.57 -12.90 -5.40
CA SER A 181 -24.62 -13.45 -4.03
C SER A 181 -25.06 -14.92 -3.94
N ASP A 182 -25.74 -15.48 -4.95
CA ASP A 182 -26.25 -16.85 -4.91
C ASP A 182 -26.05 -17.65 -6.23
N VAL A 183 -25.25 -17.16 -7.19
CA VAL A 183 -25.20 -17.72 -8.55
C VAL A 183 -23.78 -17.92 -9.03
N ASP A 184 -23.52 -19.14 -9.47
CA ASP A 184 -22.34 -19.46 -10.28
C ASP A 184 -22.50 -18.87 -11.67
N ILE A 185 -22.08 -17.61 -11.85
CA ILE A 185 -21.90 -17.02 -13.17
C ILE A 185 -20.78 -17.83 -13.84
N PRO A 186 -21.04 -18.44 -15.01
CA PRO A 186 -19.99 -19.17 -15.71
C PRO A 186 -18.79 -18.25 -15.94
N SER A 187 -17.63 -18.69 -15.49
CA SER A 187 -16.32 -18.05 -15.68
C SER A 187 -16.16 -17.32 -17.01
N ALA A 188 -16.45 -18.00 -18.13
CA ALA A 188 -16.36 -17.42 -19.47
C ALA A 188 -17.34 -16.26 -19.71
N ALA A 189 -18.56 -16.33 -19.15
CA ALA A 189 -19.51 -15.22 -19.19
C ALA A 189 -19.01 -14.03 -18.35
N GLY A 190 -18.36 -14.30 -17.21
CA GLY A 190 -17.72 -13.25 -16.40
C GLY A 190 -16.64 -12.50 -17.19
N LEU A 191 -15.81 -13.23 -17.93
CA LEU A 191 -14.76 -12.64 -18.78
C LEU A 191 -15.34 -11.76 -19.89
N ASP A 192 -16.41 -12.20 -20.57
CA ASP A 192 -17.08 -11.42 -21.62
C ASP A 192 -17.80 -10.18 -21.07
N LEU A 193 -18.33 -10.26 -19.84
CA LEU A 193 -19.05 -9.17 -19.20
C LEU A 193 -18.10 -8.10 -18.61
N TRP A 194 -16.89 -8.48 -18.22
CA TRP A 194 -15.96 -7.59 -17.53
C TRP A 194 -15.60 -6.30 -18.29
N PRO A 195 -15.23 -6.32 -19.59
CA PRO A 195 -14.91 -5.09 -20.32
C PRO A 195 -16.04 -4.07 -20.30
N ARG A 196 -17.29 -4.54 -20.26
CA ARG A 196 -18.50 -3.72 -20.20
C ARG A 196 -18.67 -3.09 -18.82
N LEU A 197 -18.54 -3.90 -17.77
CA LEU A 197 -18.58 -3.43 -16.38
C LEU A 197 -17.46 -2.41 -16.12
N TRP A 198 -16.25 -2.70 -16.58
CA TRP A 198 -15.09 -1.85 -16.38
C TRP A 198 -15.21 -0.50 -17.07
N ALA A 199 -15.67 -0.47 -18.34
CA ALA A 199 -15.89 0.78 -19.06
C ALA A 199 -16.88 1.71 -18.34
N TRP A 200 -18.01 1.17 -17.89
CA TRP A 200 -18.98 1.93 -17.09
C TRP A 200 -18.40 2.38 -15.76
N PHE A 201 -17.57 1.55 -15.14
CA PHE A 201 -16.93 1.92 -13.89
C PHE A 201 -15.93 3.08 -14.08
N GLN A 202 -15.06 3.03 -15.09
CA GLN A 202 -14.14 4.12 -15.40
C GLN A 202 -14.90 5.42 -15.64
N PHE A 203 -16.01 5.37 -16.37
CA PHE A 203 -16.88 6.53 -16.55
C PHE A 203 -17.41 7.08 -15.22
N LEU A 204 -18.01 6.22 -14.39
CA LEU A 204 -18.57 6.64 -13.10
C LEU A 204 -17.49 7.18 -12.15
N ASP A 205 -16.29 6.59 -12.15
CA ASP A 205 -15.16 7.02 -11.32
C ASP A 205 -14.61 8.38 -11.77
N THR A 206 -14.44 8.59 -13.08
CA THR A 206 -13.98 9.86 -13.66
C THR A 206 -14.93 11.01 -13.33
N TYR A 207 -16.24 10.78 -13.48
CA TYR A 207 -17.26 11.82 -13.30
C TYR A 207 -17.92 11.82 -11.91
N ARG A 208 -17.35 11.09 -10.94
CA ARG A 208 -17.94 10.93 -9.58
C ARG A 208 -18.17 12.24 -8.82
N LEU A 209 -17.39 13.28 -9.13
CA LEU A 209 -17.53 14.61 -8.52
C LEU A 209 -18.53 15.49 -9.27
N SER A 210 -18.79 15.20 -10.55
CA SER A 210 -19.67 15.99 -11.42
C SER A 210 -21.13 15.58 -11.28
N PHE A 211 -21.42 14.34 -10.87
CA PHE A 211 -22.79 13.86 -10.68
C PHE A 211 -23.38 14.30 -9.33
N ASP A 212 -23.91 15.52 -9.25
CA ASP A 212 -24.88 15.90 -8.21
C ASP A 212 -26.32 15.60 -8.68
N LEU A 213 -26.56 14.35 -9.08
CA LEU A 213 -27.83 13.89 -9.65
C LEU A 213 -28.94 13.90 -8.55
N PRO A 214 -30.02 14.69 -8.68
CA PRO A 214 -31.14 14.67 -7.74
C PRO A 214 -31.82 13.28 -7.77
N GLY A 215 -31.77 12.55 -6.66
CA GLY A 215 -32.20 11.14 -6.55
C GLY A 215 -31.07 10.11 -6.52
N LEU A 216 -29.85 10.55 -6.85
CA LEU A 216 -28.57 9.86 -6.61
C LEU A 216 -27.70 10.58 -5.58
N ARG A 217 -28.18 11.72 -5.04
CA ARG A 217 -27.84 12.26 -3.71
C ARG A 217 -28.23 11.28 -2.61
N ALA A 218 -27.73 10.07 -2.71
CA ALA A 218 -27.59 9.25 -1.54
C ALA A 218 -26.40 9.82 -0.74
N ARG A 219 -26.46 9.63 0.57
CA ARG A 219 -25.45 10.09 1.53
C ARG A 219 -24.04 9.71 1.06
N ASP A 220 -23.00 10.34 1.58
CA ASP A 220 -21.61 9.96 1.27
C ASP A 220 -21.36 8.43 1.35
N ASP A 221 -22.14 7.74 2.20
CA ASP A 221 -22.30 6.27 2.31
C ASP A 221 -22.49 5.54 0.95
N ASP A 222 -23.17 6.12 -0.03
CA ASP A 222 -23.58 5.47 -1.28
C ASP A 222 -22.46 5.42 -2.33
N LYS A 223 -21.50 6.35 -2.25
CA LYS A 223 -20.28 6.33 -3.09
C LYS A 223 -19.38 5.17 -2.67
N ILE A 224 -19.24 4.99 -1.35
CA ILE A 224 -18.50 3.89 -0.71
C ILE A 224 -19.15 2.55 -1.03
N GLN A 225 -20.48 2.50 -1.02
CA GLN A 225 -21.26 1.34 -1.41
C GLN A 225 -20.96 0.88 -2.85
N ARG A 226 -20.98 1.80 -3.83
CA ARG A 226 -20.79 1.44 -5.26
C ARG A 226 -19.39 0.90 -5.57
N VAL A 227 -18.39 1.49 -4.92
CA VAL A 227 -17.01 1.01 -4.95
C VAL A 227 -16.91 -0.40 -4.35
N SER A 228 -17.49 -0.62 -3.18
CA SER A 228 -17.57 -1.94 -2.54
C SER A 228 -18.28 -2.97 -3.44
N GLU A 229 -19.29 -2.54 -4.17
CA GLU A 229 -20.07 -3.37 -5.09
C GLU A 229 -19.27 -3.78 -6.34
N LEU A 230 -18.46 -2.90 -6.93
CA LEU A 230 -17.51 -3.27 -7.99
C LEU A 230 -16.51 -4.29 -7.48
N LEU A 231 -15.90 -4.00 -6.35
CA LEU A 231 -14.87 -4.86 -5.78
C LEU A 231 -15.47 -6.23 -5.40
N SER A 232 -16.77 -6.29 -5.10
CA SER A 232 -17.49 -7.54 -4.89
C SER A 232 -17.56 -8.42 -6.15
N PHE A 233 -17.52 -7.85 -7.37
CA PHE A 233 -17.38 -8.64 -8.60
C PHE A 233 -16.12 -9.53 -8.57
N THR A 234 -15.00 -8.97 -8.10
CA THR A 234 -13.76 -9.73 -7.97
C THR A 234 -13.88 -10.89 -6.99
N CYS A 235 -14.78 -10.76 -6.01
CA CYS A 235 -15.09 -11.82 -5.06
C CYS A 235 -16.03 -12.89 -5.63
N ILE A 236 -16.99 -12.50 -6.49
CA ILE A 236 -17.99 -13.38 -7.09
C ILE A 236 -17.39 -14.28 -8.18
N CYS A 237 -16.51 -13.74 -9.03
CA CYS A 237 -15.94 -14.48 -10.16
C CYS A 237 -14.67 -15.28 -9.79
N GLY A 238 -14.36 -15.42 -8.50
CA GLY A 238 -13.29 -16.27 -7.99
C GLY A 238 -11.89 -15.85 -8.47
N GLN A 239 -11.02 -16.83 -8.74
CA GLN A 239 -9.62 -16.58 -9.10
C GLN A 239 -9.46 -15.86 -10.45
N GLN A 240 -10.34 -16.12 -11.40
CA GLN A 240 -10.26 -15.49 -12.72
C GLN A 240 -10.49 -13.99 -12.66
N ALA A 241 -11.31 -13.53 -11.72
CA ALA A 241 -11.55 -12.11 -11.51
C ALA A 241 -10.29 -11.40 -11.00
N VAL A 242 -9.51 -12.07 -10.14
CA VAL A 242 -8.20 -11.58 -9.67
C VAL A 242 -7.21 -11.52 -10.83
N ASP A 243 -7.17 -12.53 -11.68
CA ASP A 243 -6.27 -12.54 -12.84
C ASP A 243 -6.64 -11.49 -13.88
N LEU A 244 -7.92 -11.14 -13.95
CA LEU A 244 -8.46 -10.12 -14.84
C LEU A 244 -8.23 -8.73 -14.29
N SER A 245 -8.42 -8.51 -12.98
CA SER A 245 -8.11 -7.25 -12.32
C SER A 245 -6.63 -6.90 -12.44
N LYS A 246 -5.74 -7.91 -12.32
CA LYS A 246 -4.30 -7.77 -12.58
C LYS A 246 -3.98 -7.29 -14.00
N ARG A 247 -4.80 -7.62 -14.99
CA ARG A 247 -4.58 -7.27 -16.41
C ARG A 247 -5.38 -6.06 -16.87
N THR A 248 -6.11 -5.42 -15.97
CA THR A 248 -7.01 -4.31 -16.31
C THR A 248 -6.33 -2.99 -15.95
N PRO A 249 -5.90 -2.18 -16.92
CA PRO A 249 -5.20 -0.93 -16.64
C PRO A 249 -6.08 0.07 -15.88
N GLY A 250 -5.48 0.73 -14.90
CA GLY A 250 -6.13 1.67 -13.99
C GLY A 250 -6.98 1.00 -12.91
N PHE A 251 -7.04 -0.33 -12.86
CA PHE A 251 -7.81 -1.04 -11.85
C PHE A 251 -7.33 -0.70 -10.44
N TYR A 252 -6.02 -0.75 -10.19
CA TYR A 252 -5.52 -0.51 -8.85
C TYR A 252 -5.55 0.97 -8.47
N ALA A 253 -5.52 1.88 -9.44
CA ALA A 253 -5.74 3.31 -9.19
C ALA A 253 -7.15 3.57 -8.69
N VAL A 254 -8.13 2.91 -9.29
CA VAL A 254 -9.51 2.89 -8.78
C VAL A 254 -9.59 2.30 -7.38
N VAL A 255 -8.92 1.16 -7.11
CA VAL A 255 -8.88 0.55 -5.77
C VAL A 255 -8.26 1.50 -4.76
N GLY A 256 -7.20 2.23 -5.12
CA GLY A 256 -6.54 3.19 -4.26
C GLY A 256 -7.46 4.35 -3.88
N ARG A 257 -8.16 4.95 -4.86
CA ARG A 257 -9.12 6.03 -4.60
C ARG A 257 -10.24 5.56 -3.67
N SER A 258 -10.81 4.42 -4.04
CA SER A 258 -11.82 3.68 -3.28
C SER A 258 -11.39 3.42 -1.83
N TRP A 259 -10.13 3.06 -1.65
CA TRP A 259 -9.54 2.80 -0.34
C TRP A 259 -9.43 4.06 0.51
N SER A 260 -8.93 5.14 -0.06
CA SER A 260 -8.87 6.43 0.64
C SER A 260 -10.25 6.91 1.10
N PHE A 261 -11.30 6.67 0.31
CA PHE A 261 -12.68 7.00 0.70
C PHE A 261 -13.24 6.06 1.78
N THR A 262 -13.12 4.74 1.60
CA THR A 262 -13.61 3.76 2.59
C THR A 262 -12.92 3.87 3.94
N LEU A 263 -11.65 4.31 3.99
CA LEU A 263 -10.94 4.54 5.25
C LEU A 263 -11.53 5.69 6.09
N ALA A 264 -12.35 6.56 5.51
CA ALA A 264 -13.10 7.57 6.26
C ALA A 264 -14.33 6.97 6.96
N ASP A 265 -14.85 5.84 6.46
CA ASP A 265 -16.00 5.11 7.01
C ASP A 265 -15.55 3.76 7.56
N ALA A 266 -15.05 3.81 8.79
CA ALA A 266 -14.44 2.71 9.51
C ALA A 266 -15.23 1.37 9.38
N ASP A 267 -16.53 1.37 9.61
CA ASP A 267 -17.32 0.12 9.69
C ASP A 267 -17.86 -0.39 8.34
N GLY A 268 -17.49 0.25 7.23
CA GLY A 268 -18.05 -0.03 5.92
C GLY A 268 -17.69 -1.42 5.38
N PRO A 269 -18.65 -2.16 4.75
CA PRO A 269 -18.34 -3.41 4.05
C PRO A 269 -17.27 -3.25 2.97
N GLY A 270 -17.11 -2.04 2.42
CA GLY A 270 -16.10 -1.71 1.40
C GLY A 270 -14.67 -1.95 1.86
N LEU A 271 -14.34 -1.67 3.12
CA LEU A 271 -12.99 -1.87 3.62
C LEU A 271 -12.59 -3.36 3.60
N ARG A 272 -13.54 -4.26 3.90
CA ARG A 272 -13.33 -5.72 3.85
C ARG A 272 -13.08 -6.21 2.43
N VAL A 273 -13.79 -5.65 1.45
CA VAL A 273 -13.61 -6.03 0.05
C VAL A 273 -12.26 -5.55 -0.48
N ILE A 274 -11.86 -4.32 -0.14
CA ILE A 274 -10.54 -3.78 -0.47
C ILE A 274 -9.46 -4.65 0.14
N LEU A 275 -9.59 -5.00 1.43
CA LEU A 275 -8.66 -5.91 2.09
C LEU A 275 -8.57 -7.26 1.36
N ALA A 276 -9.70 -7.84 0.95
CA ALA A 276 -9.72 -9.09 0.21
C ALA A 276 -9.03 -8.98 -1.15
N ILE A 277 -9.09 -7.83 -1.81
CA ILE A 277 -8.38 -7.59 -3.07
C ILE A 277 -6.88 -7.43 -2.81
N LEU A 278 -6.50 -6.53 -1.91
CA LEU A 278 -5.10 -6.26 -1.59
C LEU A 278 -4.40 -7.59 -1.22
N THR A 279 -4.97 -8.34 -0.27
CA THR A 279 -4.38 -9.59 0.24
C THR A 279 -4.35 -10.78 -0.73
N ARG A 280 -5.08 -10.70 -1.86
CA ARG A 280 -5.10 -11.75 -2.89
C ARG A 280 -4.27 -11.38 -4.11
N SER A 281 -3.74 -10.16 -4.14
CA SER A 281 -2.98 -9.65 -5.26
C SER A 281 -1.48 -9.78 -5.01
N ASP A 282 -0.80 -10.54 -5.88
CA ASP A 282 0.64 -10.41 -6.02
C ASP A 282 0.91 -9.12 -6.81
N PHE A 283 1.24 -8.05 -6.07
CA PHE A 283 1.52 -6.75 -6.66
C PHE A 283 2.85 -6.75 -7.41
N ASP A 284 2.81 -6.35 -8.68
CA ASP A 284 3.98 -5.94 -9.44
C ASP A 284 4.19 -4.40 -9.33
N PRO A 285 5.33 -3.87 -9.80
CA PRO A 285 5.61 -2.43 -9.79
C PRO A 285 4.51 -1.54 -10.38
N GLU A 286 3.89 -1.95 -11.48
CA GLU A 286 2.90 -1.16 -12.21
C GLU A 286 1.60 -1.08 -11.41
N MET A 287 1.16 -2.20 -10.82
CA MET A 287 0.00 -2.22 -9.92
C MET A 287 0.20 -1.35 -8.67
N LEU A 288 1.41 -1.30 -8.13
CA LEU A 288 1.73 -0.46 -6.97
C LEU A 288 1.75 1.03 -7.32
N GLU A 289 2.24 1.36 -8.51
CA GLU A 289 2.21 2.73 -9.04
C GLU A 289 0.77 3.19 -9.24
N GLU A 290 -0.07 2.38 -9.89
CA GLU A 290 -1.50 2.64 -10.00
C GLU A 290 -2.15 2.82 -8.63
N LEU A 291 -1.92 1.88 -7.69
CA LEU A 291 -2.48 1.97 -6.33
C LEU A 291 -2.04 3.25 -5.62
N SER A 292 -0.76 3.62 -5.75
CA SER A 292 -0.18 4.85 -5.22
C SER A 292 -0.78 6.10 -5.87
N GLU A 293 -1.01 6.10 -7.17
CA GLU A 293 -1.74 7.15 -7.88
C GLU A 293 -3.13 7.32 -7.25
N GLY A 294 -3.84 6.21 -7.07
CA GLY A 294 -5.19 6.18 -6.54
C GLY A 294 -5.32 6.76 -5.13
N VAL A 295 -4.39 6.45 -4.23
CA VAL A 295 -4.46 6.94 -2.84
C VAL A 295 -4.00 8.39 -2.64
N GLY A 296 -3.47 9.04 -3.69
CA GLY A 296 -2.99 10.43 -3.62
C GLY A 296 -1.64 10.69 -4.28
N GLY A 297 -1.21 9.86 -5.23
CA GLY A 297 -0.01 10.09 -6.06
C GLY A 297 1.33 9.94 -5.35
N SER A 298 1.38 9.47 -4.10
CA SER A 298 2.63 9.37 -3.36
C SER A 298 2.72 8.13 -2.48
N CYS A 299 3.95 7.64 -2.32
CA CYS A 299 4.28 6.59 -1.35
C CYS A 299 3.84 6.93 0.08
N GLY A 300 3.91 8.22 0.45
CA GLY A 300 3.48 8.70 1.76
C GLY A 300 1.97 8.56 1.95
N ALA A 301 1.18 8.89 0.92
CA ALA A 301 -0.27 8.69 0.94
C ALA A 301 -0.63 7.19 1.01
N LEU A 302 0.12 6.34 0.31
CA LEU A 302 -0.10 4.89 0.34
C LEU A 302 0.22 4.31 1.71
N ALA A 303 1.37 4.66 2.28
CA ALA A 303 1.75 4.27 3.63
C ALA A 303 0.75 4.79 4.69
N SER A 304 0.23 6.01 4.52
CA SER A 304 -0.82 6.56 5.39
C SER A 304 -2.10 5.71 5.32
N SER A 305 -2.53 5.33 4.12
CA SER A 305 -3.73 4.50 3.91
C SER A 305 -3.55 3.10 4.51
N VAL A 306 -2.42 2.46 4.28
CA VAL A 306 -2.04 1.18 4.94
C VAL A 306 -2.10 1.32 6.46
N THR A 307 -1.48 2.36 7.02
CA THR A 307 -1.41 2.58 8.47
C THR A 307 -2.79 2.80 9.08
N ARG A 308 -3.64 3.61 8.44
CA ARG A 308 -5.03 3.81 8.88
C ARG A 308 -5.83 2.52 8.84
N HIS A 309 -5.69 1.74 7.77
CA HIS A 309 -6.34 0.44 7.64
C HIS A 309 -5.94 -0.50 8.80
N ILE A 310 -4.64 -0.65 9.02
CA ILE A 310 -4.12 -1.50 10.11
C ILE A 310 -4.67 -1.02 11.45
N ARG A 311 -4.61 0.28 11.72
CA ARG A 311 -5.15 0.86 12.96
C ARG A 311 -6.61 0.48 13.15
N HIS A 312 -7.44 0.69 12.12
CA HIS A 312 -8.86 0.37 12.17
C HIS A 312 -9.13 -1.12 12.46
N ILE A 313 -8.45 -2.04 11.77
CA ILE A 313 -8.57 -3.49 12.02
C ILE A 313 -8.25 -3.81 13.49
N VAL A 314 -7.23 -3.16 14.05
CA VAL A 314 -6.76 -3.47 15.39
C VAL A 314 -7.60 -2.80 16.48
N THR A 315 -8.14 -1.61 16.26
CA THR A 315 -8.91 -0.87 17.27
C THR A 315 -10.35 -1.36 17.42
N GLU A 316 -11.01 -1.80 16.34
CA GLU A 316 -12.47 -1.97 16.35
C GLU A 316 -12.96 -3.42 16.52
N GLN A 317 -12.09 -4.44 16.46
CA GLN A 317 -12.51 -5.86 16.50
C GLN A 317 -11.63 -6.73 17.44
N PRO A 318 -11.58 -6.47 18.77
CA PRO A 318 -10.65 -7.14 19.69
C PRO A 318 -10.94 -8.63 19.96
N GLY A 319 -12.12 -9.15 19.62
CA GLY A 319 -12.59 -10.50 20.02
C GLY A 319 -12.15 -11.65 19.10
N ASP A 320 -12.50 -11.61 17.81
CA ASP A 320 -12.33 -12.75 16.88
C ASP A 320 -11.28 -12.50 15.78
N ASN A 321 -10.95 -11.24 15.49
CA ASN A 321 -10.02 -10.89 14.42
C ASN A 321 -8.56 -10.84 14.87
N ARG A 322 -8.21 -11.18 16.11
CA ARG A 322 -6.81 -11.23 16.55
C ARG A 322 -5.96 -12.19 15.71
N ARG A 323 -6.58 -13.29 15.23
CA ARG A 323 -5.96 -14.24 14.29
C ARG A 323 -5.87 -13.66 12.87
N LEU A 324 -6.89 -12.93 12.44
CA LEU A 324 -6.94 -12.28 11.13
C LEU A 324 -5.95 -11.11 11.07
N ALA A 325 -5.86 -10.26 12.10
CA ALA A 325 -4.87 -9.20 12.22
C ALA A 325 -3.43 -9.74 12.25
N VAL A 326 -3.20 -10.90 12.88
CA VAL A 326 -1.88 -11.58 12.80
C VAL A 326 -1.62 -12.13 11.39
N GLN A 327 -2.60 -12.75 10.72
CA GLN A 327 -2.47 -13.20 9.32
C GLN A 327 -2.35 -12.03 8.31
N LEU A 328 -3.03 -10.92 8.57
CA LEU A 328 -2.96 -9.66 7.83
C LEU A 328 -1.75 -8.82 8.22
N MET A 329 -1.02 -9.18 9.26
CA MET A 329 0.35 -8.70 9.43
C MET A 329 1.36 -9.60 8.71
N ASP A 330 0.95 -10.75 8.16
CA ASP A 330 1.80 -11.68 7.40
C ASP A 330 1.57 -11.62 5.86
N THR A 331 0.38 -11.23 5.37
CA THR A 331 0.06 -11.14 3.93
C THR A 331 0.35 -9.75 3.33
N PRO A 332 -0.17 -8.63 3.88
CA PRO A 332 0.35 -7.29 3.67
C PRO A 332 1.85 -7.18 3.85
N TRP A 333 2.47 -8.06 4.63
CA TRP A 333 3.92 -8.14 4.79
C TRP A 333 4.67 -8.56 3.50
N LYS A 334 4.14 -9.49 2.70
CA LYS A 334 4.76 -9.87 1.41
C LYS A 334 4.58 -8.78 0.35
N GLU A 335 3.47 -8.07 0.39
CA GLU A 335 3.14 -6.99 -0.54
C GLU A 335 3.86 -5.69 -0.16
N LEU A 336 3.99 -5.39 1.14
CA LEU A 336 4.83 -4.31 1.64
C LEU A 336 6.32 -4.61 1.40
N GLN A 337 6.74 -5.88 1.46
CA GLN A 337 8.07 -6.30 0.98
C GLN A 337 8.24 -6.03 -0.52
N ALA A 338 7.22 -6.24 -1.35
CA ALA A 338 7.25 -5.89 -2.77
C ALA A 338 7.32 -4.36 -2.98
N LEU A 339 6.56 -3.57 -2.22
CA LEU A 339 6.59 -2.11 -2.25
C LEU A 339 7.93 -1.53 -1.77
N VAL A 340 8.52 -2.08 -0.72
CA VAL A 340 9.83 -1.65 -0.21
C VAL A 340 10.96 -2.10 -1.16
N ARG A 341 10.84 -3.28 -1.80
CA ARG A 341 11.74 -3.69 -2.89
C ARG A 341 11.63 -2.75 -4.09
N TRP A 342 10.40 -2.40 -4.47
CA TRP A 342 10.11 -1.44 -5.54
C TRP A 342 10.69 -0.06 -5.22
N GLN A 343 10.47 0.50 -4.03
CA GLN A 343 11.09 1.76 -3.59
C GLN A 343 12.62 1.71 -3.64
N SER A 344 13.21 0.57 -3.26
CA SER A 344 14.66 0.36 -3.31
C SER A 344 15.20 0.24 -4.74
N SER A 345 14.38 -0.17 -5.71
CA SER A 345 14.75 -0.31 -7.12
C SER A 345 14.34 0.87 -8.01
N ALA A 346 13.30 1.63 -7.62
CA ALA A 346 12.69 2.68 -8.43
C ALA A 346 13.27 4.09 -8.19
N GLY A 347 14.27 4.24 -7.31
CA GLY A 347 14.91 5.54 -7.03
C GLY A 347 13.96 6.62 -6.51
N SER A 348 12.72 6.27 -6.11
CA SER A 348 11.67 7.25 -5.82
C SER A 348 11.83 7.89 -4.42
N GLY A 349 12.65 8.95 -4.36
CA GLY A 349 12.30 10.26 -3.80
C GLY A 349 11.67 10.44 -2.40
N SER A 350 11.50 9.42 -1.56
CA SER A 350 11.03 9.66 -0.20
C SER A 350 12.12 10.39 0.61
N ASN A 351 11.89 11.65 0.97
CA ASN A 351 12.82 12.61 1.60
C ASN A 351 13.28 12.27 3.04
N LEU A 352 13.31 10.99 3.42
CA LEU A 352 14.13 10.52 4.54
C LEU A 352 15.59 10.49 4.09
N SER A 353 16.29 11.62 4.25
CA SER A 353 17.73 11.74 4.02
C SER A 353 18.46 10.66 4.83
N SER A 354 18.94 9.61 4.18
CA SER A 354 19.92 8.72 4.79
C SER A 354 21.24 9.49 4.78
N THR A 355 21.66 9.99 5.93
CA THR A 355 22.98 10.61 6.08
C THR A 355 24.06 9.53 6.16
N CYS A 356 25.31 9.91 5.84
CA CYS A 356 26.47 9.06 6.12
C CYS A 356 26.56 8.77 7.62
N ASP A 357 26.70 7.51 8.00
CA ASP A 357 26.72 7.04 9.38
C ASP A 357 28.12 7.09 10.03
N ASN A 358 29.14 7.59 9.33
CA ASN A 358 30.45 7.76 9.93
C ASN A 358 30.37 8.80 11.06
N ILE A 359 30.58 8.36 12.31
CA ILE A 359 30.44 9.20 13.51
C ILE A 359 31.32 10.46 13.41
N LYS A 360 32.51 10.35 12.81
CA LYS A 360 33.46 11.45 12.64
C LYS A 360 33.06 12.47 11.57
N HIS A 361 32.18 12.09 10.63
CA HIS A 361 31.72 12.98 9.55
C HIS A 361 30.56 13.88 9.96
N LEU A 362 29.92 13.62 11.10
CA LEU A 362 28.83 14.46 11.59
C LEU A 362 29.31 15.82 12.15
N THR A 363 30.63 16.00 12.28
CA THR A 363 31.27 17.23 12.79
C THR A 363 32.06 18.01 11.74
N SER A 364 32.22 17.50 10.52
CA SER A 364 32.91 18.23 9.45
C SER A 364 31.99 18.40 8.25
N ASP A 365 31.93 19.61 7.69
CA ASP A 365 31.18 19.96 6.46
C ASP A 365 31.68 19.23 5.20
N GLN A 366 32.48 18.18 5.33
CA GLN A 366 33.26 17.54 4.28
C GLN A 366 32.61 16.30 3.65
N CYS A 367 31.41 15.89 4.07
CA CYS A 367 30.64 14.90 3.30
C CYS A 367 29.86 15.67 2.24
N ASP A 368 30.43 15.77 1.03
CA ASP A 368 29.73 16.28 -0.14
C ASP A 368 28.35 15.60 -0.20
N ARG A 369 27.31 16.43 -0.24
CA ARG A 369 25.90 16.04 -0.17
C ARG A 369 25.53 15.21 -1.39
N MET A 370 25.90 13.94 -1.37
CA MET A 370 25.61 13.04 -2.46
C MET A 370 24.15 12.61 -2.44
N SER A 371 23.57 12.44 -3.63
CA SER A 371 22.25 11.86 -3.77
C SER A 371 22.21 10.48 -3.10
N LYS A 372 21.03 10.08 -2.58
CA LYS A 372 20.83 8.81 -1.86
C LYS A 372 21.30 7.59 -2.63
N ASP A 373 21.30 7.69 -3.95
CA ASP A 373 21.71 6.62 -4.88
C ASP A 373 23.21 6.30 -4.78
N LEU A 374 24.00 7.16 -4.12
CA LEU A 374 25.45 7.03 -4.03
C LEU A 374 25.94 6.54 -2.64
N LEU A 375 25.03 6.33 -1.68
CA LEU A 375 25.41 5.83 -0.36
C LEU A 375 25.80 4.36 -0.43
N LYS A 376 27.02 4.05 -0.01
CA LYS A 376 27.57 2.70 0.07
C LYS A 376 27.22 2.08 1.41
N ARG A 377 26.57 0.92 1.39
CA ARG A 377 26.31 0.13 2.61
C ARG A 377 27.54 -0.63 3.07
N CYS A 378 27.69 -0.79 4.38
CA CYS A 378 28.64 -1.76 4.92
C CYS A 378 28.32 -3.16 4.37
N SER A 379 29.27 -3.77 3.65
CA SER A 379 29.09 -5.07 3.01
C SER A 379 28.82 -6.21 3.99
N ALA A 380 29.26 -6.06 5.24
CA ALA A 380 29.14 -7.07 6.29
C ALA A 380 27.82 -7.00 7.06
N CYS A 381 27.54 -5.89 7.76
CA CYS A 381 26.32 -5.76 8.56
C CYS A 381 25.10 -5.26 7.77
N ARG A 382 25.32 -4.51 6.68
CA ARG A 382 24.29 -3.82 5.88
C ARG A 382 23.36 -2.92 6.70
N SER A 383 23.72 -2.59 7.94
CA SER A 383 22.97 -1.73 8.86
C SER A 383 23.42 -0.27 8.79
N THR A 384 24.59 -0.02 8.19
CA THR A 384 25.30 1.26 8.19
C THR A 384 25.54 1.73 6.75
N ASP A 385 25.21 2.99 6.45
CA ASP A 385 25.33 3.63 5.13
C ASP A 385 26.43 4.71 5.17
N TYR A 386 27.25 4.78 4.14
CA TYR A 386 28.39 5.69 4.07
C TYR A 386 28.39 6.47 2.76
N CYS A 387 28.72 7.78 2.81
CA CYS A 387 28.90 8.56 1.57
C CYS A 387 30.14 8.13 0.78
N SER A 388 31.12 7.46 1.39
CA SER A 388 32.24 6.89 0.64
C SER A 388 32.88 5.72 1.36
N GLU A 389 33.73 4.97 0.64
CA GLU A 389 34.60 3.96 1.28
C GLU A 389 35.59 4.59 2.26
N GLY A 390 35.98 5.85 2.05
CA GLY A 390 36.78 6.61 3.01
C GLY A 390 36.06 6.74 4.33
N CYS A 391 34.78 7.16 4.29
CA CYS A 391 33.95 7.27 5.49
C CYS A 391 33.81 5.93 6.20
N GLN A 392 33.54 4.86 5.44
CA GLN A 392 33.45 3.52 6.00
C GLN A 392 34.76 3.10 6.69
N ARG A 393 35.93 3.35 6.07
CA ARG A 393 37.22 2.97 6.65
C ARG A 393 37.55 3.79 7.90
N THR A 394 37.22 5.07 7.92
CA THR A 394 37.40 5.93 9.09
C THR A 394 36.52 5.46 10.23
N ASP A 395 35.22 5.25 9.97
CA ASP A 395 34.29 4.74 10.98
C ASP A 395 34.69 3.33 11.47
N TRP A 396 35.22 2.50 10.56
CA TRP A 396 35.77 1.18 10.88
C TRP A 396 36.98 1.25 11.81
N LYS A 397 37.90 2.20 11.61
CA LYS A 397 39.14 2.30 12.40
C LYS A 397 38.96 3.09 13.69
N GLU A 398 38.15 4.13 13.65
CA GLU A 398 38.08 5.16 14.69
C GLU A 398 36.67 5.37 15.26
N GLY A 399 35.62 5.05 14.49
CA GLY A 399 34.22 5.27 14.88
C GLY A 399 33.59 4.11 15.65
N GLY A 400 34.37 3.06 15.94
CA GLY A 400 33.88 1.88 16.66
C GLY A 400 33.03 0.93 15.81
N HIS A 401 32.96 1.15 14.48
CA HIS A 401 32.15 0.27 13.63
C HIS A 401 32.76 -1.11 13.46
N ARG A 402 34.07 -1.29 13.59
CA ARG A 402 34.68 -2.62 13.46
C ARG A 402 34.15 -3.58 14.52
N GLU A 403 34.07 -3.11 15.76
CA GLU A 403 33.54 -3.83 16.92
C GLU A 403 32.04 -4.07 16.70
N SER A 404 31.31 -3.01 16.37
CA SER A 404 29.86 -3.04 16.21
C SER A 404 29.39 -3.75 14.93
N CYS A 405 30.22 -3.89 13.89
CA CYS A 405 29.79 -4.48 12.61
C CYS A 405 29.58 -5.98 12.78
N SER A 406 30.49 -6.63 13.51
CA SER A 406 30.32 -8.04 13.88
C SER A 406 29.08 -8.25 14.74
N LEU A 407 28.78 -7.25 15.58
CA LEU A 407 27.64 -7.19 16.47
C LEU A 407 26.33 -7.04 15.71
N ASP A 408 26.20 -6.00 14.90
CA ASP A 408 25.06 -5.73 14.03
C ASP A 408 24.83 -6.90 13.07
N ARG A 409 25.90 -7.54 12.57
CA ARG A 409 25.80 -8.75 11.76
C ARG A 409 25.25 -9.93 12.56
N ARG A 410 25.63 -10.10 13.83
CA ARG A 410 25.11 -11.15 14.72
C ARG A 410 23.68 -10.88 15.17
N LEU A 411 23.37 -9.66 15.57
CA LEU A 411 22.03 -9.21 15.92
C LEU A 411 21.09 -9.32 14.74
N SER A 412 21.58 -8.99 13.54
CA SER A 412 20.87 -9.21 12.28
C SER A 412 20.49 -10.69 12.06
N LEU A 413 21.25 -11.62 12.64
CA LEU A 413 21.02 -13.06 12.60
C LEU A 413 20.26 -13.60 13.83
N LYS A 414 20.35 -12.93 14.99
CA LYS A 414 19.81 -13.40 16.29
C LYS A 414 18.48 -12.77 16.69
N CYS A 415 18.14 -11.58 16.20
CA CYS A 415 16.91 -10.90 16.60
C CYS A 415 15.63 -11.62 16.13
N GLY A 416 15.78 -12.68 15.32
CA GLY A 416 14.66 -13.39 14.70
C GLY A 416 13.93 -12.57 13.64
N LEU A 417 14.36 -11.31 13.43
CA LEU A 417 13.84 -10.43 12.39
C LEU A 417 14.74 -10.54 11.17
N THR A 418 14.13 -10.75 10.01
CA THR A 418 14.73 -10.57 8.69
C THR A 418 15.15 -9.11 8.48
N PHE A 419 15.96 -8.88 7.45
CA PHE A 419 16.36 -7.53 7.05
C PHE A 419 15.17 -6.59 6.83
N TRP A 420 14.13 -7.09 6.14
CA TRP A 420 12.96 -6.29 5.83
C TRP A 420 12.15 -5.97 7.09
N GLU A 421 12.01 -6.91 8.03
CA GLU A 421 11.31 -6.66 9.30
C GLU A 421 11.95 -5.51 10.07
N ARG A 422 13.28 -5.47 10.10
CA ARG A 422 14.00 -4.34 10.72
C ARG A 422 13.77 -3.02 10.00
N LEU A 423 13.77 -3.02 8.66
CA LEU A 423 13.53 -1.81 7.89
C LEU A 423 12.10 -1.29 8.11
N HIS A 424 11.11 -2.18 8.15
CA HIS A 424 9.73 -1.83 8.47
C HIS A 424 9.60 -1.30 9.90
N MET A 425 10.14 -2.00 10.89
CA MET A 425 10.09 -1.53 12.28
C MET A 425 10.76 -0.16 12.40
N ARG A 426 11.91 0.05 11.75
CA ARG A 426 12.53 1.37 11.69
C ARG A 426 11.60 2.42 11.05
N ALA A 427 10.90 2.10 9.97
CA ALA A 427 9.96 3.02 9.33
C ALA A 427 8.78 3.37 10.26
N VAL A 428 8.19 2.38 10.93
CA VAL A 428 7.11 2.56 11.91
C VAL A 428 7.58 3.43 13.08
N LEU A 429 8.71 3.09 13.66
CA LEU A 429 9.29 3.81 14.79
C LEU A 429 9.71 5.24 14.41
N THR A 430 10.25 5.45 13.20
CA THR A 430 10.55 6.79 12.70
C THR A 430 9.27 7.61 12.49
N ALA A 431 8.21 7.01 11.93
CA ALA A 431 6.93 7.69 11.75
C ALA A 431 6.30 8.07 13.09
N ASP A 432 6.32 7.15 14.06
CA ASP A 432 5.86 7.40 15.44
C ASP A 432 6.69 8.49 16.13
N TYR A 433 8.02 8.43 15.99
CA TYR A 433 8.93 9.43 16.50
C TYR A 433 8.64 10.82 15.92
N VAL A 434 8.42 10.93 14.61
CA VAL A 434 8.09 12.22 13.96
C VAL A 434 6.72 12.73 14.41
N MET A 435 5.72 11.84 14.49
CA MET A 435 4.37 12.21 14.92
C MET A 435 4.32 12.68 16.38
N HIS A 436 5.17 12.13 17.23
CA HIS A 436 5.20 12.40 18.67
C HIS A 436 6.49 13.10 19.12
N GLN A 437 7.21 13.75 18.20
CA GLN A 437 8.56 14.26 18.41
C GLN A 437 8.64 15.17 19.64
N SER A 438 7.76 16.18 19.75
CA SER A 438 7.75 17.12 20.88
C SER A 438 7.56 16.41 22.21
N ARG A 439 6.64 15.44 22.28
CA ARG A 439 6.37 14.67 23.51
C ARG A 439 7.56 13.83 23.90
N ILE A 440 8.17 13.13 22.95
CA ILE A 440 9.34 12.27 23.16
C ILE A 440 10.54 13.11 23.63
N LEU A 441 10.79 14.24 22.98
CA LEU A 441 11.86 15.16 23.35
C LEU A 441 11.65 15.79 24.73
N CYS A 442 10.41 16.11 25.12
CA CYS A 442 10.10 16.53 26.49
C CYS A 442 10.42 15.44 27.52
N GLN A 443 10.11 14.17 27.21
CA GLN A 443 10.46 13.06 28.10
C GLN A 443 11.98 12.91 28.23
N ILE A 444 12.74 13.08 27.14
CA ILE A 444 14.21 13.05 27.17
C ILE A 444 14.75 14.22 28.01
N ALA A 445 14.25 15.45 27.82
CA ALA A 445 14.69 16.61 28.60
C ALA A 445 14.43 16.42 30.11
N ARG A 446 13.28 15.86 30.49
CA ARG A 446 13.00 15.49 31.90
C ARG A 446 13.95 14.43 32.43
N CYS A 447 14.26 13.43 31.61
CA CYS A 447 15.23 12.40 31.96
C CYS A 447 16.63 13.01 32.19
N LEU A 448 17.08 13.89 31.29
CA LEU A 448 18.36 14.58 31.41
C LEU A 448 18.38 15.52 32.63
N ARG A 449 17.27 16.19 32.96
CA ARG A 449 17.19 17.05 34.16
C ARG A 449 17.33 16.24 35.45
N ALA A 450 16.75 15.04 35.50
CA ALA A 450 16.89 14.13 36.63
C ALA A 450 18.28 13.48 36.69
N PHE A 451 18.92 13.27 35.54
CA PHE A 451 20.21 12.60 35.41
C PHE A 451 21.13 13.31 34.40
N PRO A 452 21.73 14.47 34.77
CA PRO A 452 22.45 15.33 33.82
C PRO A 452 23.64 14.64 33.13
N ASP A 453 24.34 13.79 33.88
CA ASP A 453 25.54 13.09 33.41
C ASP A 453 25.23 11.75 32.73
N ALA A 454 23.97 11.33 32.70
CA ALA A 454 23.58 10.06 32.10
C ALA A 454 23.29 10.21 30.60
N GLY A 455 23.55 9.15 29.85
CA GLY A 455 22.92 8.98 28.54
C GLY A 455 21.44 8.65 28.71
N TYR A 456 20.71 8.52 27.59
CA TYR A 456 19.33 8.05 27.61
C TYR A 456 19.07 7.07 26.46
N PHE A 457 18.01 6.28 26.60
CA PHE A 457 17.46 5.45 25.54
C PHE A 457 15.94 5.57 25.50
N LEU A 458 15.37 5.28 24.34
CA LEU A 458 13.93 5.31 24.12
C LEU A 458 13.39 3.89 24.03
N VAL A 459 12.33 3.58 24.77
CA VAL A 459 11.56 2.34 24.58
C VAL A 459 10.27 2.69 23.84
N PHE A 460 10.08 2.03 22.70
CA PHE A 460 8.82 2.01 21.98
C PHE A 460 8.10 0.71 22.33
N GLU A 461 7.02 0.82 23.08
CA GLU A 461 6.17 -0.30 23.39
C GLU A 461 5.11 -0.40 22.30
N CYS A 462 5.30 -1.36 21.40
CA CYS A 462 4.34 -1.66 20.36
C CYS A 462 3.36 -2.71 20.89
N THR A 463 2.19 -2.24 21.28
CA THR A 463 1.00 -3.08 21.42
C THR A 463 0.30 -3.17 20.06
N PRO A 464 -0.63 -4.12 19.86
CA PRO A 464 -1.41 -4.14 18.63
C PRO A 464 -2.11 -2.80 18.35
N THR A 465 -2.64 -2.15 19.38
CA THR A 465 -3.51 -0.97 19.26
C THR A 465 -2.77 0.36 19.31
N GLN A 466 -1.56 0.39 19.87
CA GLN A 466 -0.86 1.63 20.18
C GLN A 466 0.66 1.41 20.27
N VAL A 467 1.40 2.42 19.80
CA VAL A 467 2.81 2.59 20.13
C VAL A 467 2.88 3.62 21.27
N THR A 468 3.39 3.21 22.43
CA THR A 468 3.75 4.15 23.51
C THR A 468 5.26 4.32 23.53
N THR A 469 5.71 5.51 23.91
CA THR A 469 7.13 5.85 23.97
C THR A 469 7.45 6.34 25.36
N ALA A 470 8.55 5.86 25.92
CA ALA A 470 9.10 6.29 27.18
C ALA A 470 10.62 6.47 27.06
N ALA A 471 11.14 7.53 27.67
CA ALA A 471 12.57 7.79 27.78
C ALA A 471 13.10 7.31 29.13
N TYR A 472 14.27 6.69 29.12
CA TYR A 472 14.92 6.12 30.30
C TYR A 472 16.38 6.55 30.35
N SER A 473 16.91 6.67 31.56
CA SER A 473 18.31 6.98 31.81
C SER A 473 19.20 5.77 31.56
N LEU A 474 20.41 6.00 31.01
CA LEU A 474 21.45 5.00 30.81
C LEU A 474 22.34 4.80 32.05
N THR A 475 21.80 4.94 33.27
CA THR A 475 22.55 4.50 34.45
C THR A 475 22.63 2.96 34.44
N ALA A 476 23.76 2.41 34.86
CA ALA A 476 23.99 0.96 34.84
C ALA A 476 22.99 0.16 35.71
N ASN A 477 22.32 0.82 36.66
CA ASN A 477 21.45 0.16 37.64
C ASN A 477 19.97 0.10 37.19
N ASP A 478 19.49 1.03 36.37
CA ASP A 478 18.06 1.08 35.97
C ASP A 478 17.71 0.08 34.87
N TRP A 479 18.70 -0.42 34.15
CA TRP A 479 18.48 -1.35 33.04
C TRP A 479 18.29 -2.81 33.45
N GLY A 480 18.72 -3.21 34.65
CA GLY A 480 18.74 -4.61 35.10
C GLY A 480 17.48 -5.44 34.78
N PRO A 481 16.26 -4.92 35.01
CA PRO A 481 15.01 -5.62 34.69
C PRO A 481 14.77 -5.80 33.18
N HIS A 482 15.14 -4.82 32.35
CA HIS A 482 14.99 -4.87 30.90
C HIS A 482 16.12 -5.65 30.23
N ALA A 483 17.33 -5.64 30.80
CA ALA A 483 18.48 -6.44 30.38
C ALA A 483 18.16 -7.93 30.45
N ALA A 484 17.54 -8.38 31.55
CA ALA A 484 17.13 -9.77 31.73
C ALA A 484 16.11 -10.21 30.67
N ALA A 485 15.21 -9.30 30.25
CA ALA A 485 14.16 -9.59 29.27
C ALA A 485 14.65 -9.61 27.81
N LEU A 486 15.80 -9.00 27.54
CA LEU A 486 16.55 -9.20 26.29
C LEU A 486 17.27 -10.57 26.25
N GLY A 487 17.21 -11.33 27.35
CA GLY A 487 17.86 -12.62 27.56
C GLY A 487 19.30 -12.47 28.07
N ASP A 488 19.78 -13.46 28.83
CA ASP A 488 21.15 -13.57 29.40
C ASP A 488 22.31 -13.49 28.38
N GLY A 489 22.00 -13.18 27.11
CA GLY A 489 22.86 -13.26 25.95
C GLY A 489 22.97 -11.97 25.15
N VAL A 490 22.78 -10.79 25.75
CA VAL A 490 23.14 -9.51 25.12
C VAL A 490 24.44 -8.95 25.73
N PRO A 491 25.63 -9.58 25.52
CA PRO A 491 26.94 -8.92 25.66
C PRO A 491 27.06 -7.59 24.88
N GLU A 492 26.06 -7.32 24.04
CA GLU A 492 25.94 -6.21 23.10
C GLU A 492 25.40 -4.92 23.73
N TRP A 493 24.78 -4.96 24.93
CA TRP A 493 24.18 -3.75 25.54
C TRP A 493 25.24 -2.77 26.00
N THR A 494 26.27 -3.25 26.70
CA THR A 494 27.40 -2.42 27.14
C THR A 494 28.08 -1.72 25.97
N ASP A 495 28.17 -2.37 24.80
CA ASP A 495 28.66 -1.74 23.57
C ASP A 495 27.72 -0.64 23.06
N TYR A 496 26.41 -0.89 22.97
CA TYR A 496 25.45 0.13 22.58
C TYR A 496 25.47 1.34 23.51
N VAL A 497 25.52 1.12 24.83
CA VAL A 497 25.65 2.19 25.83
C VAL A 497 26.96 2.94 25.68
N ALA A 498 28.07 2.22 25.50
CA ALA A 498 29.36 2.86 25.27
C ALA A 498 29.32 3.72 24.01
N ARG A 499 28.78 3.22 22.89
CA ARG A 499 28.65 3.99 21.65
C ARG A 499 27.74 5.20 21.82
N ALA A 500 26.61 5.06 22.50
CA ALA A 500 25.72 6.17 22.81
C ALA A 500 26.45 7.25 23.63
N ALA A 501 27.18 6.85 24.67
CA ALA A 501 27.97 7.74 25.50
C ALA A 501 29.09 8.46 24.71
N HIS A 502 29.79 7.76 23.82
CA HIS A 502 30.86 8.34 22.99
C HIS A 502 30.33 9.12 21.77
N SER A 503 29.03 9.03 21.48
CA SER A 503 28.45 9.65 20.28
C SER A 503 28.15 11.14 20.45
N ASP A 504 28.20 11.68 21.67
CA ASP A 504 27.83 13.08 21.93
C ASP A 504 26.42 13.40 21.39
N GLY A 505 25.45 12.53 21.73
CA GLY A 505 24.06 12.66 21.28
C GLY A 505 23.75 12.20 19.86
N ARG A 506 24.75 11.81 19.07
CA ARG A 506 24.58 11.35 17.67
C ARG A 506 24.00 9.94 17.55
N PHE A 507 24.10 9.14 18.60
CA PHE A 507 23.58 7.79 18.65
C PHE A 507 22.66 7.63 19.86
N THR A 508 21.36 7.61 19.59
CA THR A 508 20.35 7.27 20.60
C THR A 508 19.96 5.80 20.46
N ILE A 509 19.94 5.08 21.57
CA ILE A 509 19.47 3.69 21.58
C ILE A 509 17.95 3.72 21.58
N HIS A 510 17.34 2.98 20.65
CA HIS A 510 15.89 2.82 20.62
C HIS A 510 15.59 1.33 20.74
N VAL A 511 14.70 1.00 21.67
CA VAL A 511 14.33 -0.38 22.02
C VAL A 511 12.87 -0.57 21.69
N LEU A 512 12.57 -1.50 20.79
CA LEU A 512 11.22 -1.93 20.51
C LEU A 512 10.84 -3.05 21.49
N ARG A 513 9.84 -2.81 22.35
CA ARG A 513 9.21 -3.83 23.19
C ARG A 513 7.90 -4.27 22.55
N ARG A 514 7.68 -5.57 22.39
CA ARG A 514 6.42 -6.14 21.89
C ARG A 514 5.90 -7.19 22.84
N PHE A 515 4.58 -7.14 23.06
CA PHE A 515 3.85 -8.15 23.81
C PHE A 515 3.24 -9.18 22.85
N GLY A 516 3.57 -10.46 23.02
CA GLY A 516 3.05 -11.55 22.19
C GLY A 516 2.63 -12.78 23.01
N VAL A 517 2.04 -13.77 22.32
CA VAL A 517 1.61 -15.05 22.92
C VAL A 517 2.79 -15.85 23.52
N GLY A 518 4.03 -15.51 23.14
CA GLY A 518 5.27 -16.08 23.69
C GLY A 518 5.96 -15.20 24.73
N GLY A 519 5.25 -14.26 25.36
CA GLY A 519 5.82 -13.31 26.31
C GLY A 519 6.32 -12.02 25.65
N GLU A 520 7.12 -11.27 26.42
CA GLU A 520 7.71 -10.01 25.96
C GLU A 520 8.95 -10.26 25.13
N LYS A 521 9.08 -9.50 24.04
CA LYS A 521 10.28 -9.48 23.21
C LYS A 521 10.79 -8.07 23.07
N TYR A 522 12.10 -7.93 23.09
CA TYR A 522 12.79 -6.67 22.97
C TYR A 522 13.74 -6.71 21.77
N TRP A 523 13.81 -5.62 21.02
CA TRP A 523 14.73 -5.46 19.91
C TRP A 523 15.38 -4.08 19.97
N VAL A 524 16.69 -4.01 19.82
CA VAL A 524 17.38 -2.72 19.63
C VAL A 524 17.27 -2.34 18.16
N ILE A 525 16.57 -1.25 17.87
CA ILE A 525 16.31 -0.75 16.51
C ILE A 525 16.78 0.70 16.45
N PRO A 526 18.07 0.97 16.20
CA PRO A 526 18.55 2.33 16.16
C PRO A 526 17.79 3.13 15.09
N LEU A 527 17.11 4.20 15.54
CA LEU A 527 16.55 5.22 14.67
C LEU A 527 17.62 6.27 14.41
N ARG A 528 17.58 6.83 13.21
CA ARG A 528 18.50 7.88 12.76
C ARG A 528 17.81 9.24 12.81
N SER A 529 17.07 9.50 13.89
CA SER A 529 16.14 10.63 14.00
C SER A 529 16.64 11.75 14.92
N THR A 530 17.67 11.51 15.72
CA THR A 530 18.26 12.51 16.62
C THR A 530 19.46 13.18 15.97
N LYS A 531 19.39 14.51 15.82
CA LYS A 531 20.53 15.35 15.41
C LYS A 531 21.35 15.72 16.65
N PRO A 532 22.68 15.86 16.55
CA PRO A 532 23.49 16.39 17.65
C PRO A 532 23.03 17.77 18.12
N THR A 533 22.50 18.62 17.22
CA THR A 533 21.91 19.92 17.61
C THR A 533 20.71 19.78 18.53
N ILE A 534 19.88 18.76 18.32
CA ILE A 534 18.75 18.46 19.21
C ILE A 534 19.29 17.99 20.56
N ASP A 535 20.24 17.06 20.61
CA ASP A 535 20.78 16.58 21.89
C ASP A 535 21.40 17.70 22.74
N THR A 536 22.26 18.53 22.13
CA THR A 536 22.85 19.71 22.77
C THR A 536 21.78 20.69 23.25
N GLY A 537 20.74 20.90 22.44
CA GLY A 537 19.59 21.73 22.82
C GLY A 537 18.85 21.17 24.04
N LEU A 538 18.58 19.86 24.06
CA LEU A 538 17.91 19.21 25.18
C LEU A 538 18.72 19.29 26.47
N ARG A 539 20.05 19.16 26.41
CA ARG A 539 20.93 19.30 27.57
C ARG A 539 20.87 20.71 28.14
N ARG A 540 20.94 21.74 27.29
CA ARG A 540 20.76 23.14 27.72
C ARG A 540 19.39 23.38 28.37
N ILE A 541 18.33 22.82 27.78
CA ILE A 541 16.97 22.90 28.35
C ILE A 541 16.89 22.19 29.72
N ALA A 542 17.58 21.05 29.87
CA ALA A 542 17.62 20.30 31.10
C ALA A 542 18.38 21.03 32.22
N GLU A 543 19.48 21.72 31.88
CA GLU A 543 20.33 22.49 32.79
C GLU A 543 19.72 23.84 33.21
N ASP A 544 18.80 24.41 32.43
CA ASP A 544 18.17 25.69 32.74
C ASP A 544 17.03 25.53 33.77
N PRO A 545 17.21 25.99 35.02
CA PRO A 545 16.20 25.85 36.07
C PRO A 545 15.01 26.79 35.86
N THR A 546 15.10 27.78 34.97
CA THR A 546 14.02 28.74 34.70
C THR A 546 12.92 28.13 33.83
N ILE A 547 13.24 27.07 33.08
CA ILE A 547 12.28 26.35 32.24
C ILE A 547 11.52 25.34 33.12
N GLY A 548 10.40 25.76 33.69
CA GLY A 548 9.45 24.88 34.38
C GLY A 548 8.84 23.81 33.46
N ASP A 549 8.20 22.79 34.04
CA ASP A 549 7.55 21.72 33.27
C ASP A 549 6.48 22.22 32.29
N ASP A 550 5.79 23.31 32.66
CA ASP A 550 4.75 23.93 31.82
C ASP A 550 5.34 24.63 30.59
N GLY A 551 6.55 25.21 30.70
CA GLY A 551 7.23 25.88 29.60
C GLY A 551 8.06 24.94 28.71
N LEU A 552 8.27 23.70 29.14
CA LEU A 552 9.16 22.75 28.47
C LEU A 552 8.71 22.45 27.04
N VAL A 553 7.40 22.31 26.81
CA VAL A 553 6.83 21.97 25.49
C VAL A 553 7.13 23.06 24.47
N ASP A 554 7.01 24.34 24.86
CA ASP A 554 7.23 25.48 23.96
C ASP A 554 8.70 25.60 23.57
N VAL A 555 9.61 25.43 24.53
CA VAL A 555 11.07 25.49 24.25
C VAL A 555 11.51 24.31 23.39
N VAL A 556 10.98 23.11 23.63
CA VAL A 556 11.25 21.93 22.79
C VAL A 556 10.71 22.14 21.37
N ASN A 557 9.52 22.71 21.21
CA ASN A 557 8.97 23.02 19.88
C ASN A 557 9.84 24.05 19.13
N ALA A 558 10.33 25.08 19.82
CA ALA A 558 11.27 26.03 19.25
C ALA A 558 12.57 25.35 18.80
N LEU A 559 13.14 24.45 19.61
CA LEU A 559 14.31 23.64 19.25
C LEU A 559 14.06 22.79 18.00
N ILE A 560 12.88 22.16 17.87
CA ILE A 560 12.49 21.40 16.67
C ILE A 560 12.43 22.30 15.44
N ALA A 561 11.85 23.50 15.58
CA ALA A 561 11.73 24.47 14.48
C ALA A 561 13.11 24.93 14.00
N THR A 562 13.99 25.35 14.91
CA THR A 562 15.37 25.74 14.57
C THR A 562 16.13 24.59 13.88
N ALA A 563 15.98 23.35 14.38
CA ALA A 563 16.61 22.19 13.75
C ALA A 563 16.06 21.85 12.35
N LYS A 564 14.86 22.33 11.99
CA LYS A 564 14.29 22.24 10.64
C LYS A 564 14.80 23.37 9.74
N GLU A 565 14.87 24.60 10.24
CA GLU A 565 15.40 25.74 9.49
C GLU A 565 16.86 25.54 9.09
N ASP A 566 17.69 25.01 9.99
CA ASP A 566 19.08 24.62 9.67
C ASP A 566 19.14 23.64 8.50
N ARG A 567 18.12 22.79 8.34
CA ARG A 567 18.05 21.83 7.22
C ARG A 567 17.70 22.54 5.91
N GLU A 568 16.69 23.42 5.92
CA GLU A 568 16.27 24.14 4.71
C GLU A 568 17.35 25.12 4.24
N PHE A 569 18.06 25.77 5.17
CA PHE A 569 19.22 26.60 4.86
C PHE A 569 20.35 25.78 4.21
N VAL A 570 20.65 24.61 4.76
CA VAL A 570 21.63 23.67 4.20
C VAL A 570 21.14 23.09 2.86
N GLU A 571 19.87 22.80 2.67
CA GLU A 571 19.36 22.23 1.40
C GLU A 571 19.22 23.29 0.27
N SER A 572 19.18 24.58 0.59
CA SER A 572 19.01 25.70 -0.38
C SER A 572 20.32 26.34 -0.86
N HIS A 573 21.44 26.09 -0.20
CA HIS A 573 22.80 26.51 -0.60
C HIS A 573 23.61 25.29 -1.04
#